data_AF-A0A7S3KWM2-F1
#
_entry.id   AF-A0A7S3KWM2-F1
#
_cell.length_a   1.000
_cell.length_b   1.000
_cell.length_c   1.000
_cell.angle_alpha   90.00
_cell.angle_beta   90.00
_cell.angle_gamma   90.00
#
_symmetry.space_group_name_H-M   'P 1'
#
loop_
_entity.id
_entity.type
_entity.pdbx_description
1 polymer ?
#
loop_
_entity_poly.entity_id
_entity_poly.type
_entity_poly.pdbx_seq_one_letter_code
_entity_poly.pdbx_strand_id
1 'polypeptide(L)'
;MVRIVPKGGATSPKGTGSKEGIGLSADDNRKIRYGVFFLALVFILFRGENSTVRSVQEASRQGPLTVRSGSRTAPAPAPVESATVTVDRYSNDSSNTTELLPDMKDVLEESRRDNMTIRFSNETWVTEWRDEQAAKRERKKVRNIDWSQVSCVDSTEDWEKCDLSDDRWGVPVVLISFGRSGSSITWETMSNLASERGQPAREDIGGSSTSAHKELNSIKPEEHGKCWLERILCRHQYNNRAAIQRGEGKAEIIGTKWKPFLKAFNHTKSREALEWLAGNPYIKVIFNERNFLDVSISRYKHLHTNAPAHCYGEQCIEYHKMQLKNTTVPVGFIRDTLALLEMQADGIQGILEELKVPHLKVLYERLYYARRADQWMDIFRFVGVGPMIGLTMEHVRAHMTQFATHDDDRSEAVGNFLQIRKALRHTEYDKYLRPVVRKNNKEEDRGEIVLD
;
A
#
# COMPACT_ATOMS: atom_id res chain seq x y z
N MET A 1 -43.86 -10.16 41.33
CA MET A 1 -44.74 -10.54 40.21
C MET A 1 -44.04 -11.60 39.37
N VAL A 2 -44.67 -12.76 39.28
CA VAL A 2 -44.56 -13.85 38.28
C VAL A 2 -43.17 -14.41 37.96
N ARG A 3 -42.81 -15.44 38.74
CA ARG A 3 -41.86 -16.51 38.42
C ARG A 3 -42.70 -17.74 38.05
N ILE A 4 -42.47 -18.35 36.90
CA ILE A 4 -43.14 -19.59 36.49
C ILE A 4 -42.07 -20.67 36.32
N VAL A 5 -42.23 -21.75 37.10
CA VAL A 5 -41.67 -23.10 36.94
C VAL A 5 -42.88 -24.03 36.99
N PRO A 6 -43.02 -25.01 36.08
CA PRO A 6 -42.93 -26.45 36.48
C PRO A 6 -42.42 -27.34 35.32
N LYS A 7 -42.09 -28.64 35.42
CA LYS A 7 -41.88 -29.71 36.43
C LYS A 7 -41.25 -30.87 35.61
N GLY A 8 -40.26 -31.62 36.10
CA GLY A 8 -40.44 -32.90 36.81
C GLY A 8 -40.56 -34.09 35.83
N GLY A 9 -39.52 -34.91 35.62
CA GLY A 9 -39.29 -36.22 36.28
C GLY A 9 -39.28 -37.33 35.20
N ALA A 10 -38.62 -38.49 35.23
CA ALA A 10 -37.83 -39.21 36.23
C ALA A 10 -36.99 -40.33 35.54
N THR A 11 -35.83 -40.67 36.15
CA THR A 11 -35.18 -42.00 36.34
C THR A 11 -34.85 -42.99 35.19
N SER A 12 -33.53 -43.30 35.12
CA SER A 12 -32.71 -44.51 34.75
C SER A 12 -33.36 -45.92 34.67
N PRO A 13 -32.73 -47.01 34.11
CA PRO A 13 -31.29 -47.33 34.11
C PRO A 13 -30.66 -48.07 32.88
N LYS A 14 -29.35 -48.34 33.05
CA LYS A 14 -28.34 -49.06 32.23
C LYS A 14 -28.80 -50.30 31.44
N GLY A 15 -28.17 -50.52 30.28
CA GLY A 15 -28.14 -51.81 29.56
C GLY A 15 -26.93 -51.91 28.60
N THR A 16 -26.12 -52.94 28.82
CA THR A 16 -24.93 -53.39 28.09
C THR A 16 -25.27 -54.07 26.75
N GLY A 17 -24.38 -54.04 25.75
CA GLY A 17 -24.41 -55.01 24.65
C GLY A 17 -23.64 -54.62 23.38
N SER A 18 -22.49 -55.27 23.17
CA SER A 18 -21.76 -55.37 21.91
C SER A 18 -22.55 -56.14 20.84
N LYS A 19 -22.40 -55.80 19.55
CA LYS A 19 -22.00 -56.74 18.48
C LYS A 19 -21.84 -56.07 17.12
N GLU A 20 -20.93 -56.66 16.36
CA GLU A 20 -20.48 -56.39 15.00
C GLU A 20 -21.60 -56.44 13.95
N GLY A 21 -21.36 -55.79 12.81
CA GLY A 21 -22.20 -55.91 11.62
C GLY A 21 -21.59 -55.18 10.43
N ILE A 22 -20.71 -55.88 9.70
CA ILE A 22 -20.23 -55.53 8.36
C ILE A 22 -21.43 -55.56 7.39
N GLY A 23 -21.53 -54.57 6.52
CA GLY A 23 -22.50 -54.54 5.42
C GLY A 23 -22.12 -53.52 4.36
N LEU A 24 -21.25 -53.93 3.43
CA LEU A 24 -21.10 -53.29 2.12
C LEU A 24 -22.32 -53.63 1.26
N SER A 25 -22.91 -52.64 0.60
CA SER A 25 -23.58 -52.85 -0.70
C SER A 25 -23.59 -51.55 -1.47
N ALA A 26 -22.97 -51.59 -2.65
CA ALA A 26 -23.21 -50.68 -3.75
C ALA A 26 -24.65 -50.86 -4.26
N ASP A 27 -25.31 -49.77 -4.69
CA ASP A 27 -25.59 -49.55 -6.11
C ASP A 27 -26.44 -48.28 -6.35
N ASP A 28 -25.97 -47.53 -7.35
CA ASP A 28 -26.68 -46.85 -8.43
C ASP A 28 -27.70 -45.70 -8.23
N ASN A 29 -27.27 -44.55 -8.79
CA ASN A 29 -27.92 -43.81 -9.88
C ASN A 29 -29.44 -43.54 -9.81
N ARG A 30 -29.81 -42.26 -9.60
CA ARG A 30 -30.67 -41.53 -10.57
C ARG A 30 -30.79 -40.02 -10.35
N LYS A 31 -30.82 -39.36 -11.51
CA LYS A 31 -30.96 -37.96 -11.90
C LYS A 31 -32.18 -37.18 -11.35
N ILE A 32 -31.90 -35.90 -11.05
CA ILE A 32 -32.46 -34.63 -11.58
C ILE A 32 -34.01 -34.42 -11.63
N ARG A 33 -34.38 -33.22 -11.13
CA ARG A 33 -35.47 -32.26 -11.50
C ARG A 33 -36.52 -32.09 -10.38
N TYR A 34 -37.05 -30.92 -9.98
CA TYR A 34 -37.32 -29.61 -10.61
C TYR A 34 -37.54 -28.49 -9.56
N GLY A 35 -37.47 -27.23 -10.01
CA GLY A 35 -38.19 -26.04 -9.49
C GLY A 35 -37.25 -24.93 -8.99
N VAL A 36 -36.78 -23.94 -9.75
CA VAL A 36 -37.47 -22.92 -10.58
C VAL A 36 -38.61 -22.23 -9.83
N PHE A 37 -38.39 -20.99 -9.36
CA PHE A 37 -39.35 -19.90 -9.53
C PHE A 37 -38.72 -18.52 -9.19
N PHE A 38 -39.06 -17.55 -10.05
CA PHE A 38 -38.91 -16.08 -9.94
C PHE A 38 -37.64 -15.39 -10.48
N LEU A 39 -37.67 -15.15 -11.79
CA LEU A 39 -37.06 -14.01 -12.47
C LEU A 39 -38.14 -13.41 -13.38
N ALA A 40 -38.69 -12.25 -13.00
CA ALA A 40 -39.55 -11.43 -13.85
C ALA A 40 -39.58 -10.00 -13.30
N LEU A 41 -38.73 -9.11 -13.82
CA LEU A 41 -39.11 -7.75 -14.19
C LEU A 41 -37.92 -7.05 -14.89
N VAL A 42 -38.26 -6.19 -15.85
CA VAL A 42 -37.40 -5.22 -16.56
C VAL A 42 -36.68 -5.74 -17.81
N PHE A 43 -37.48 -5.95 -18.86
CA PHE A 43 -37.07 -5.77 -20.26
C PHE A 43 -38.15 -4.93 -20.96
N ILE A 44 -38.10 -3.60 -20.83
CA ILE A 44 -38.73 -2.66 -21.77
C ILE A 44 -37.79 -1.45 -21.88
N LEU A 45 -37.56 -1.01 -23.12
CA LEU A 45 -36.80 0.17 -23.57
C LEU A 45 -35.29 -0.08 -23.79
N PHE A 46 -34.92 -0.61 -24.96
CA PHE A 46 -34.46 0.20 -26.10
C PHE A 46 -34.15 -0.73 -27.28
N ARG A 47 -34.81 -0.46 -28.40
CA ARG A 47 -34.65 -1.12 -29.69
C ARG A 47 -34.15 -0.06 -30.67
N GLY A 48 -33.19 -0.42 -31.52
CA GLY A 48 -32.76 0.34 -32.68
C GLY A 48 -31.23 0.39 -32.74
N GLU A 49 -30.55 0.05 -33.83
CA GLU A 49 -30.93 -0.45 -35.13
C GLU A 49 -29.66 -1.06 -35.76
N ASN A 50 -29.80 -2.14 -36.53
CA ASN A 50 -28.71 -2.77 -37.27
C ASN A 50 -28.35 -1.93 -38.50
N SER A 51 -27.07 -1.91 -38.89
CA SER A 51 -26.70 -1.95 -40.32
C SER A 51 -25.29 -2.51 -40.56
N THR A 52 -25.29 -3.73 -41.12
CA THR A 52 -24.51 -4.20 -42.27
C THR A 52 -22.97 -4.18 -42.29
N VAL A 53 -22.48 -5.42 -42.20
CA VAL A 53 -21.26 -6.00 -42.79
C VAL A 53 -21.05 -5.60 -44.26
N ARG A 54 -19.81 -5.23 -44.61
CA ARG A 54 -19.23 -5.50 -45.94
C ARG A 54 -17.78 -5.96 -45.77
N SER A 55 -17.56 -7.22 -46.11
CA SER A 55 -16.27 -7.84 -46.40
C SER A 55 -15.83 -7.49 -47.82
N VAL A 56 -14.53 -7.25 -48.02
CA VAL A 56 -13.84 -7.43 -49.30
C VAL A 56 -12.46 -8.02 -49.01
N GLN A 57 -12.19 -9.17 -49.64
CA GLN A 57 -10.90 -9.86 -49.73
C GLN A 57 -10.10 -9.37 -50.96
N GLU A 58 -8.85 -9.83 -51.02
CA GLU A 58 -7.88 -9.90 -52.15
C GLU A 58 -6.92 -8.71 -52.30
N ALA A 59 -5.63 -8.87 -51.98
CA ALA A 59 -4.54 -9.57 -52.71
C ALA A 59 -3.90 -8.63 -53.76
N SER A 60 -2.68 -8.11 -53.53
CA SER A 60 -1.36 -8.74 -53.73
C SER A 60 -0.73 -8.44 -55.11
N ARG A 61 0.49 -7.89 -55.05
CA ARG A 61 1.66 -8.01 -55.96
C ARG A 61 1.96 -6.97 -57.06
N GLN A 62 3.22 -6.51 -56.94
CA GLN A 62 4.24 -6.16 -57.96
C GLN A 62 4.02 -4.84 -58.76
N GLY A 63 5.01 -3.98 -59.00
CA GLY A 63 6.47 -4.05 -58.90
C GLY A 63 7.12 -2.64 -59.04
N PRO A 64 8.44 -2.54 -59.28
CA PRO A 64 9.24 -1.37 -58.91
C PRO A 64 9.69 -0.46 -60.08
N LEU A 65 10.39 0.63 -59.69
CA LEU A 65 11.28 1.54 -60.43
C LEU A 65 10.64 2.77 -61.10
N THR A 66 10.97 3.97 -60.60
CA THR A 66 11.99 4.83 -61.24
C THR A 66 12.30 6.08 -60.40
N VAL A 67 13.59 6.26 -60.11
CA VAL A 67 14.17 7.51 -59.58
C VAL A 67 14.28 8.50 -60.73
N ARG A 68 13.71 9.70 -60.58
CA ARG A 68 14.00 10.83 -61.47
C ARG A 68 14.22 12.09 -60.65
N SER A 69 15.46 12.57 -60.71
CA SER A 69 15.90 13.86 -60.19
C SER A 69 15.28 14.99 -61.00
N GLY A 70 14.68 15.96 -60.32
CA GLY A 70 14.14 17.17 -60.93
C GLY A 70 14.08 18.31 -59.94
N SER A 71 15.12 19.13 -59.95
CA SER A 71 15.17 20.46 -59.33
C SER A 71 14.11 21.38 -59.93
N ARG A 72 13.33 22.09 -59.09
CA ARG A 72 13.17 23.56 -59.16
C ARG A 72 12.14 24.11 -58.17
N THR A 73 12.59 25.18 -57.50
CA THR A 73 11.87 26.40 -57.06
C THR A 73 10.71 26.28 -56.08
N ALA A 74 10.95 26.85 -54.89
CA ALA A 74 9.97 27.15 -53.85
C ALA A 74 8.93 28.19 -54.31
N PRO A 75 7.64 28.00 -54.01
CA PRO A 75 6.63 29.06 -54.07
C PRO A 75 6.56 29.83 -52.75
N ALA A 76 6.27 31.13 -52.86
CA ALA A 76 6.10 32.08 -51.77
C ALA A 76 4.95 31.69 -50.81
N PRO A 77 5.04 32.05 -49.51
CA PRO A 77 3.96 31.78 -48.57
C PRO A 77 2.75 32.70 -48.81
N ALA A 78 1.58 32.09 -48.90
CA ALA A 78 0.28 32.76 -48.86
C ALA A 78 -0.02 33.30 -47.45
N PRO A 79 -0.86 34.34 -47.31
CA PRO A 79 -1.16 34.98 -46.03
C PRO A 79 -1.98 34.08 -45.10
N VAL A 80 -1.64 34.13 -43.81
CA VAL A 80 -2.32 33.42 -42.73
C VAL A 80 -3.66 34.10 -42.45
N GLU A 81 -4.76 33.43 -42.75
CA GLU A 81 -6.09 33.80 -42.27
C GLU A 81 -6.20 33.49 -40.77
N SER A 82 -6.63 34.49 -40.01
CA SER A 82 -6.93 34.42 -38.59
C SER A 82 -8.16 33.56 -38.34
N ALA A 83 -7.99 32.37 -37.78
CA ALA A 83 -9.09 31.56 -37.25
C ALA A 83 -9.47 32.03 -35.84
N THR A 84 -10.66 32.61 -35.72
CA THR A 84 -11.30 32.92 -34.44
C THR A 84 -11.81 31.63 -33.81
N VAL A 85 -11.25 31.23 -32.67
CA VAL A 85 -11.75 30.09 -31.88
C VAL A 85 -12.87 30.59 -30.97
N THR A 86 -14.10 30.17 -31.25
CA THR A 86 -15.24 30.29 -30.33
C THR A 86 -15.09 29.29 -29.20
N VAL A 87 -15.08 29.78 -27.96
CA VAL A 87 -15.10 28.96 -26.74
C VAL A 87 -16.54 28.63 -26.41
N ASP A 88 -16.96 27.40 -26.69
CA ASP A 88 -18.24 26.88 -26.20
C ASP A 88 -18.14 26.60 -24.69
N ARG A 89 -19.09 27.18 -23.94
CA ARG A 89 -19.30 26.89 -22.52
C ARG A 89 -19.74 25.44 -22.36
N TYR A 90 -18.85 24.60 -21.84
CA TYR A 90 -19.23 23.30 -21.33
C TYR A 90 -19.95 23.44 -19.99
N SER A 91 -21.22 23.02 -20.00
CA SER A 91 -22.04 22.76 -18.81
C SER A 91 -21.47 21.55 -18.08
N ASN A 92 -20.94 21.75 -16.88
CA ASN A 92 -20.60 20.67 -15.96
C ASN A 92 -21.88 20.18 -15.27
N ASP A 93 -22.38 19.04 -15.72
CA ASP A 93 -23.26 18.21 -14.92
C ASP A 93 -22.49 16.91 -14.62
N SER A 94 -22.01 16.79 -13.38
CA SER A 94 -21.27 15.61 -12.92
C SER A 94 -21.68 15.24 -11.51
N SER A 95 -22.82 14.56 -11.39
CA SER A 95 -23.15 13.71 -10.25
C SER A 95 -22.36 12.41 -10.35
N ASN A 96 -21.07 12.46 -9.99
CA ASN A 96 -20.29 11.27 -9.72
C ASN A 96 -19.37 11.56 -8.51
N THR A 97 -19.90 11.29 -7.33
CA THR A 97 -19.17 11.43 -6.06
C THR A 97 -18.21 10.26 -5.91
N THR A 98 -16.98 10.43 -6.42
CA THR A 98 -15.83 9.65 -5.94
C THR A 98 -15.38 10.28 -4.61
N GLU A 99 -15.39 9.50 -3.53
CA GLU A 99 -14.92 9.95 -2.21
C GLU A 99 -13.47 10.42 -2.29
N LEU A 100 -13.26 11.73 -2.14
CA LEU A 100 -11.95 12.33 -1.83
C LEU A 100 -11.45 11.78 -0.48
N LEU A 101 -10.14 11.52 -0.38
CA LEU A 101 -9.49 11.14 0.88
C LEU A 101 -9.80 12.18 1.97
N PRO A 102 -10.31 11.80 3.16
CA PRO A 102 -10.77 12.76 4.17
C PRO A 102 -9.73 13.82 4.56
N ASP A 103 -8.47 13.42 4.79
CA ASP A 103 -7.40 14.36 5.15
C ASP A 103 -7.08 15.42 4.10
N MET A 104 -7.35 15.14 2.82
CA MET A 104 -7.20 16.13 1.75
C MET A 104 -8.52 16.81 1.41
N LYS A 105 -9.67 16.14 1.61
CA LYS A 105 -10.98 16.74 1.43
C LYS A 105 -11.19 17.85 2.45
N ASP A 106 -10.81 17.66 3.70
CA ASP A 106 -10.90 18.69 4.73
C ASP A 106 -9.95 19.86 4.40
N VAL A 107 -8.69 19.58 4.05
CA VAL A 107 -7.71 20.61 3.66
C VAL A 107 -8.11 21.34 2.36
N LEU A 108 -8.70 20.65 1.37
CA LEU A 108 -9.10 21.22 0.09
C LEU A 108 -10.49 21.89 0.12
N GLU A 109 -11.44 21.39 0.92
CA GLU A 109 -12.76 22.03 1.12
C GLU A 109 -12.63 23.30 1.96
N GLU A 110 -11.71 23.33 2.92
CA GLU A 110 -11.35 24.52 3.70
C GLU A 110 -10.59 25.55 2.83
N SER A 111 -9.67 25.10 1.96
CA SER A 111 -9.02 25.97 0.96
C SER A 111 -10.00 26.51 -0.11
N ARG A 112 -11.01 25.72 -0.51
CA ARG A 112 -12.01 26.12 -1.51
C ARG A 112 -13.10 27.07 -0.98
N ARG A 113 -13.46 27.01 0.31
CA ARG A 113 -14.50 27.91 0.88
C ARG A 113 -14.05 29.36 0.96
N ASP A 114 -12.77 29.62 1.19
CA ASP A 114 -12.31 30.95 1.60
C ASP A 114 -11.43 31.68 0.57
N ASN A 115 -11.28 31.14 -0.65
CA ASN A 115 -10.35 31.67 -1.66
C ASN A 115 -8.94 31.89 -1.05
N MET A 116 -8.60 31.04 -0.08
CA MET A 116 -7.50 31.25 0.84
C MET A 116 -6.23 30.68 0.18
N THR A 117 -5.26 31.57 -0.04
CA THR A 117 -3.86 31.14 -0.09
C THR A 117 -3.63 30.32 1.18
N ILE A 118 -3.20 29.05 1.10
CA ILE A 118 -2.86 28.24 2.27
C ILE A 118 -1.67 28.92 2.96
N ARG A 119 -1.98 29.92 3.78
CA ARG A 119 -1.12 30.40 4.84
C ARG A 119 -1.46 29.49 5.99
N PHE A 120 -0.56 28.57 6.31
CA PHE A 120 -0.55 27.96 7.64
C PHE A 120 -0.58 29.13 8.64
N SER A 121 -1.73 29.34 9.29
CA SER A 121 -1.79 30.36 10.33
C SER A 121 -0.86 29.90 11.44
N ASN A 122 -0.17 30.85 12.07
CA ASN A 122 0.68 30.53 13.23
C ASN A 122 -0.11 29.82 14.33
N GLU A 123 -1.45 29.94 14.36
CA GLU A 123 -2.31 29.35 15.39
C GLU A 123 -2.41 27.82 15.33
N THR A 124 -2.48 27.23 14.14
CA THR A 124 -2.55 25.76 14.00
C THR A 124 -1.23 25.12 14.45
N TRP A 125 -0.10 25.69 14.03
CA TRP A 125 1.23 25.26 14.46
C TRP A 125 1.46 25.44 15.96
N VAL A 126 1.00 26.55 16.54
CA VAL A 126 1.13 26.80 17.99
C VAL A 126 0.30 25.80 18.80
N THR A 127 -0.87 25.40 18.30
CA THR A 127 -1.72 24.38 18.96
C THR A 127 -1.07 23.01 18.89
N GLU A 128 -0.63 22.59 17.70
CA GLU A 128 0.09 21.31 17.53
C GLU A 128 1.38 21.26 18.36
N TRP A 129 2.13 22.37 18.44
CA TRP A 129 3.32 22.47 19.30
C TRP A 129 2.96 22.39 20.79
N ARG A 130 1.90 23.06 21.25
CA ARG A 130 1.46 22.98 22.66
C ARG A 130 1.03 21.56 23.03
N ASP A 131 0.28 20.90 22.15
CA ASP A 131 -0.13 19.51 22.32
C ASP A 131 1.10 18.59 22.33
N GLU A 132 2.10 18.86 21.49
CA GLU A 132 3.38 18.15 21.51
C GLU A 132 4.13 18.35 22.84
N GLN A 133 4.18 19.56 23.40
CA GLN A 133 4.80 19.83 24.70
C GLN A 133 4.03 19.17 25.86
N ALA A 134 2.70 19.19 25.83
CA ALA A 134 1.86 18.49 26.79
C ALA A 134 2.09 16.97 26.72
N ALA A 135 2.12 16.41 25.50
CA ALA A 135 2.47 15.03 25.26
C ALA A 135 3.87 14.70 25.77
N LYS A 136 4.88 15.56 25.54
CA LYS A 136 6.25 15.38 26.09
C LYS A 136 6.27 15.28 27.62
N ARG A 137 5.41 16.01 28.32
CA ARG A 137 5.30 15.93 29.79
C ARG A 137 4.68 14.62 30.27
N GLU A 138 3.60 14.18 29.63
CA GLU A 138 2.99 12.87 29.95
C GLU A 138 3.92 11.71 29.57
N ARG A 139 4.68 11.81 28.47
CA ARG A 139 5.69 10.82 28.04
C ARG A 139 6.76 10.56 29.12
N LYS A 140 7.10 11.56 29.95
CA LYS A 140 8.08 11.37 31.02
C LYS A 140 7.60 10.39 32.11
N LYS A 141 6.27 10.19 32.24
CA LYS A 141 5.68 9.22 33.17
C LYS A 141 5.68 7.79 32.63
N VAL A 142 5.65 7.61 31.31
CA VAL A 142 5.53 6.29 30.65
C VAL A 142 6.87 5.55 30.54
N ARG A 143 8.01 6.25 30.59
CA ARG A 143 9.36 5.69 30.33
C ARG A 143 9.86 4.58 31.28
N ASN A 144 9.07 4.14 32.27
CA ASN A 144 9.44 3.09 33.21
C ASN A 144 8.44 1.92 33.26
N ILE A 145 7.70 1.65 32.18
CA ILE A 145 6.89 0.43 32.10
C ILE A 145 7.81 -0.75 31.77
N ASP A 146 7.87 -1.74 32.66
CA ASP A 146 8.44 -3.04 32.34
C ASP A 146 7.44 -3.83 31.48
N TRP A 147 7.62 -3.74 30.16
CA TRP A 147 6.76 -4.41 29.19
C TRP A 147 6.73 -5.94 29.34
N SER A 148 7.69 -6.56 30.02
CA SER A 148 7.67 -7.99 30.31
C SER A 148 6.59 -8.39 31.32
N GLN A 149 6.17 -7.45 32.18
CA GLN A 149 5.15 -7.67 33.20
C GLN A 149 3.72 -7.38 32.69
N VAL A 150 3.59 -6.68 31.57
CA VAL A 150 2.29 -6.38 30.97
C VAL A 150 1.77 -7.64 30.26
N SER A 151 0.83 -8.35 30.89
CA SER A 151 0.13 -9.47 30.25
C SER A 151 -1.00 -8.95 29.37
N CYS A 152 -1.02 -9.36 28.10
CA CYS A 152 -1.99 -8.91 27.10
C CYS A 152 -3.15 -9.88 26.89
N VAL A 153 -3.29 -10.88 27.78
CA VAL A 153 -4.26 -11.97 27.66
C VAL A 153 -5.67 -11.50 28.06
N ASP A 154 -6.54 -11.28 27.07
CA ASP A 154 -8.00 -11.42 27.22
C ASP A 154 -8.33 -12.92 27.02
N SER A 155 -8.82 -13.57 28.07
CA SER A 155 -8.77 -15.01 28.36
C SER A 155 -9.72 -15.92 27.57
N THR A 156 -9.91 -15.73 26.26
CA THR A 156 -10.97 -16.46 25.54
C THR A 156 -10.61 -17.13 24.22
N GLU A 157 -9.37 -17.04 23.72
CA GLU A 157 -9.03 -17.60 22.40
C GLU A 157 -7.64 -18.29 22.39
N ASP A 158 -7.52 -19.35 21.57
CA ASP A 158 -6.36 -20.27 21.45
C ASP A 158 -5.00 -19.62 21.11
N TRP A 159 -4.92 -18.30 20.96
CA TRP A 159 -3.66 -17.56 20.81
C TRP A 159 -2.87 -17.41 22.12
N GLU A 160 -3.35 -17.97 23.24
CA GLU A 160 -2.55 -18.13 24.49
C GLU A 160 -1.22 -18.89 24.28
N LYS A 161 -1.07 -19.61 23.16
CA LYS A 161 0.19 -20.28 22.77
C LYS A 161 1.06 -19.44 21.83
N CYS A 162 0.77 -18.17 21.67
CA CYS A 162 1.59 -17.28 20.86
C CYS A 162 2.96 -17.10 21.53
N ASP A 163 4.00 -17.39 20.77
CA ASP A 163 5.38 -17.11 21.15
C ASP A 163 6.04 -16.45 19.95
N LEU A 164 6.05 -15.12 19.93
CA LEU A 164 6.65 -14.34 18.85
C LEU A 164 8.17 -14.51 18.74
N SER A 165 8.82 -15.20 19.69
CA SER A 165 10.23 -15.61 19.59
C SER A 165 10.42 -16.96 18.88
N ASP A 166 9.36 -17.75 18.72
CA ASP A 166 9.38 -19.06 18.06
C ASP A 166 9.24 -18.91 16.53
N ASP A 167 10.39 -18.81 15.85
CA ASP A 167 10.50 -18.69 14.40
C ASP A 167 10.04 -19.91 13.61
N ARG A 168 9.76 -21.05 14.27
CA ARG A 168 9.15 -22.22 13.64
C ARG A 168 7.78 -21.89 13.04
N TRP A 169 7.13 -20.85 13.55
CA TRP A 169 5.84 -20.36 13.07
C TRP A 169 5.94 -19.08 12.24
N GLY A 170 7.15 -18.72 11.78
CA GLY A 170 7.45 -17.56 10.96
C GLY A 170 7.97 -16.36 11.76
N VAL A 171 8.86 -15.58 11.14
CA VAL A 171 9.48 -14.40 11.75
C VAL A 171 8.51 -13.22 11.70
N PRO A 172 8.17 -12.58 12.84
CA PRO A 172 7.28 -11.43 12.88
C PRO A 172 7.95 -10.17 12.30
N VAL A 173 7.30 -9.55 11.32
CA VAL A 173 7.76 -8.34 10.63
C VAL A 173 6.66 -7.27 10.64
N VAL A 174 7.07 -6.04 10.96
CA VAL A 174 6.25 -4.83 10.81
C VAL A 174 6.83 -3.97 9.70
N LEU A 175 6.12 -3.86 8.58
CA LEU A 175 6.52 -3.02 7.45
C LEU A 175 5.90 -1.63 7.56
N ILE A 176 6.67 -0.66 8.03
CA ILE A 176 6.29 0.74 8.10
C ILE A 176 6.54 1.38 6.74
N SER A 177 5.53 2.01 6.14
CA SER A 177 5.70 2.66 4.83
C SER A 177 4.59 3.64 4.51
N PHE A 178 4.90 4.78 3.91
CA PHE A 178 3.88 5.73 3.47
C PHE A 178 2.92 5.18 2.42
N GLY A 179 1.76 5.83 2.28
CA GLY A 179 0.85 5.59 1.17
C GLY A 179 1.54 5.91 -0.17
N ARG A 180 1.42 5.00 -1.15
CA ARG A 180 2.08 5.06 -2.48
C ARG A 180 3.59 4.84 -2.48
N SER A 181 4.16 4.31 -1.40
CA SER A 181 5.59 3.95 -1.32
C SER A 181 5.88 2.48 -1.57
N GLY A 182 4.96 1.75 -2.22
CA GLY A 182 5.22 0.36 -2.62
C GLY A 182 5.03 -0.71 -1.55
N SER A 183 4.44 -0.41 -0.40
CA SER A 183 4.34 -1.40 0.70
C SER A 183 3.72 -2.75 0.32
N SER A 184 2.69 -2.79 -0.52
CA SER A 184 2.03 -4.06 -0.91
C SER A 184 2.96 -4.93 -1.76
N ILE A 185 3.53 -4.36 -2.82
CA ILE A 185 4.49 -5.03 -3.69
C ILE A 185 5.77 -5.41 -2.93
N THR A 186 6.22 -4.61 -1.97
CA THR A 186 7.38 -4.93 -1.13
C THR A 186 7.09 -6.12 -0.21
N TRP A 187 5.96 -6.10 0.50
CA TRP A 187 5.56 -7.19 1.38
C TRP A 187 5.42 -8.51 0.62
N GLU A 188 4.67 -8.48 -0.48
CA GLU A 188 4.36 -9.67 -1.26
C GLU A 188 5.60 -10.29 -1.89
N THR A 189 6.47 -9.46 -2.48
CA THR A 189 7.73 -9.94 -3.05
C THR A 189 8.64 -10.53 -1.97
N MET A 190 8.77 -9.85 -0.82
CA MET A 190 9.56 -10.36 0.31
C MET A 190 9.02 -11.71 0.81
N SER A 191 7.70 -11.82 0.96
CA SER A 191 7.06 -13.03 1.48
C SER A 191 7.18 -14.20 0.51
N ASN A 192 6.99 -13.97 -0.79
CA ASN A 192 7.15 -14.96 -1.85
C ASN A 192 8.60 -15.43 -2.00
N LEU A 193 9.58 -14.53 -1.88
CA LEU A 193 10.99 -14.89 -1.94
C LEU A 193 11.46 -15.66 -0.70
N ALA A 194 10.87 -15.38 0.47
CA ALA A 194 11.26 -16.04 1.71
C ALA A 194 10.63 -17.42 1.88
N SER A 195 9.50 -17.70 1.25
CA SER A 195 8.61 -18.80 1.66
C SER A 195 8.09 -19.62 0.48
N GLU A 196 7.82 -20.90 0.71
CA GLU A 196 7.05 -21.73 -0.23
C GLU A 196 5.61 -21.20 -0.40
N ARG A 197 5.05 -20.67 0.69
CA ARG A 197 3.74 -20.03 0.72
C ARG A 197 3.89 -18.56 1.08
N GLY A 198 3.71 -17.69 0.08
CA GLY A 198 3.56 -16.26 0.32
C GLY A 198 2.40 -15.94 1.25
N GLN A 199 2.60 -14.99 2.15
CA GLN A 199 1.57 -14.41 2.99
C GLN A 199 1.04 -13.12 2.35
N PRO A 200 -0.28 -12.96 2.15
CA PRO A 200 -0.83 -11.74 1.60
C PRO A 200 -0.58 -10.56 2.54
N ALA A 201 -0.32 -9.40 1.94
CA ALA A 201 -0.05 -8.18 2.67
C ALA A 201 -1.32 -7.67 3.37
N ARG A 202 -1.34 -7.68 4.71
CA ARG A 202 -2.46 -7.10 5.49
C ARG A 202 -2.13 -5.68 5.95
N GLU A 203 -3.15 -4.83 5.97
CA GLU A 203 -3.10 -3.46 6.51
C GLU A 203 -3.96 -3.41 7.77
N ASP A 204 -3.51 -4.07 8.83
CA ASP A 204 -4.30 -4.23 10.05
C ASP A 204 -4.43 -2.90 10.85
N ILE A 205 -3.66 -1.86 10.47
CA ILE A 205 -3.55 -0.58 11.17
C ILE A 205 -4.24 0.56 10.36
N GLY A 206 -5.07 0.21 9.37
CA GLY A 206 -5.78 1.17 8.52
C GLY A 206 -4.94 1.69 7.34
N GLY A 207 -5.58 1.85 6.19
CA GLY A 207 -4.96 2.32 4.95
C GLY A 207 -4.89 3.86 4.80
N SER A 208 -5.54 4.59 5.70
CA SER A 208 -5.67 6.05 5.71
C SER A 208 -5.48 6.63 7.12
N SER A 209 -5.16 7.91 7.22
CA SER A 209 -4.99 8.61 8.50
C SER A 209 -6.26 8.52 9.37
N THR A 210 -7.42 8.78 8.78
CA THR A 210 -8.72 8.65 9.44
C THR A 210 -9.00 7.23 9.92
N SER A 211 -8.74 6.21 9.09
CA SER A 211 -8.96 4.81 9.48
C SER A 211 -7.99 4.36 10.55
N ALA A 212 -6.71 4.74 10.45
CA ALA A 212 -5.69 4.46 11.47
C ALA A 212 -6.04 5.11 12.80
N HIS A 213 -6.46 6.38 12.80
CA HIS A 213 -6.87 7.08 14.02
C HIS A 213 -8.14 6.47 14.63
N LYS A 214 -9.13 6.13 13.80
CA LYS A 214 -10.34 5.43 14.24
C LYS A 214 -10.02 4.07 14.87
N GLU A 215 -9.15 3.30 14.25
CA GLU A 215 -8.70 1.99 14.76
C GLU A 215 -8.03 2.16 16.13
N LEU A 216 -7.07 3.09 16.24
CA LEU A 216 -6.34 3.35 17.47
C LEU A 216 -7.24 3.86 18.61
N ASN A 217 -8.27 4.67 18.30
CA ASN A 217 -9.25 5.14 19.26
C ASN A 217 -10.27 4.06 19.66
N SER A 218 -10.41 2.99 18.87
CA SER A 218 -11.28 1.86 19.19
C SER A 218 -10.66 0.87 20.18
N ILE A 219 -9.33 0.95 20.38
CA ILE A 219 -8.62 0.20 21.42
C ILE A 219 -9.17 0.65 22.78
N LYS A 220 -9.52 -0.32 23.62
CA LYS A 220 -10.09 -0.02 24.94
C LYS A 220 -9.13 0.90 25.73
N PRO A 221 -9.62 1.91 26.47
CA PRO A 221 -8.74 2.83 27.20
C PRO A 221 -7.71 2.13 28.09
N GLU A 222 -8.11 1.04 28.75
CA GLU A 222 -7.30 0.17 29.60
C GLU A 222 -6.34 -0.76 28.85
N GLU A 223 -6.57 -1.01 27.56
CA GLU A 223 -5.73 -1.91 26.78
C GLU A 223 -4.46 -1.20 26.30
N HIS A 224 -3.28 -1.69 26.68
CA HIS A 224 -2.01 -1.13 26.20
C HIS A 224 -1.82 -1.31 24.69
N GLY A 225 -1.18 -0.34 24.04
CA GLY A 225 -0.80 -0.42 22.63
C GLY A 225 0.08 -1.62 22.29
N LYS A 226 0.92 -2.07 23.23
CA LYS A 226 1.60 -3.38 23.18
C LYS A 226 0.61 -4.50 22.85
N CYS A 227 -0.45 -4.62 23.63
CA CYS A 227 -1.39 -5.73 23.56
C CYS A 227 -2.16 -5.76 22.24
N TRP A 228 -2.50 -4.59 21.73
CA TRP A 228 -3.10 -4.47 20.42
C TRP A 228 -2.18 -4.99 19.30
N LEU A 229 -0.91 -4.56 19.26
CA LEU A 229 0.02 -4.99 18.22
C LEU A 229 0.42 -6.47 18.38
N GLU A 230 0.65 -6.91 19.62
CA GLU A 230 0.94 -8.30 19.95
C GLU A 230 -0.19 -9.22 19.47
N ARG A 231 -1.45 -8.87 19.73
CA ARG A 231 -2.61 -9.63 19.25
C ARG A 231 -2.67 -9.72 17.73
N ILE A 232 -2.31 -8.65 17.01
CA ILE A 232 -2.23 -8.69 15.54
C ILE A 232 -1.18 -9.72 15.10
N LEU A 233 0.05 -9.63 15.63
CA LEU A 233 1.14 -10.53 15.27
C LEU A 233 0.86 -11.99 15.65
N CYS A 234 0.29 -12.22 16.84
CA CYS A 234 -0.11 -13.54 17.31
C CYS A 234 -1.19 -14.17 16.42
N ARG A 235 -2.15 -13.38 15.92
CA ARG A 235 -3.14 -13.85 14.95
C ARG A 235 -2.49 -14.31 13.66
N HIS A 236 -1.47 -13.59 13.17
CA HIS A 236 -0.72 -14.00 11.99
C HIS A 236 0.07 -15.29 12.23
N GLN A 237 0.73 -15.42 13.39
CA GLN A 237 1.44 -16.64 13.76
C GLN A 237 0.51 -17.86 13.87
N TYR A 238 -0.64 -17.69 14.53
CA TYR A 238 -1.66 -18.72 14.65
C TYR A 238 -2.16 -19.19 13.28
N ASN A 239 -2.47 -18.26 12.37
CA ASN A 239 -2.91 -18.60 11.03
C ASN A 239 -1.83 -19.38 10.25
N ASN A 240 -0.57 -19.01 10.40
CA ASN A 240 0.55 -19.70 9.76
C ASN A 240 0.73 -21.12 10.33
N ARG A 241 0.68 -21.28 11.65
CA ARG A 241 0.70 -22.59 12.32
C ARG A 241 -0.43 -23.49 11.81
N ALA A 242 -1.64 -22.96 11.71
CA ALA A 242 -2.78 -23.70 11.20
C ALA A 242 -2.61 -24.10 9.73
N ALA A 243 -2.01 -23.24 8.89
CA ALA A 243 -1.69 -23.56 7.50
C ALA A 243 -0.65 -24.70 7.39
N ILE A 244 0.40 -24.68 8.21
CA ILE A 244 1.41 -25.75 8.27
C ILE A 244 0.76 -27.08 8.66
N GLN A 245 -0.11 -27.07 9.68
CA GLN A 245 -0.82 -28.27 10.14
C GLN A 245 -1.76 -28.84 9.07
N ARG A 246 -2.29 -28.01 8.18
CA ARG A 246 -3.10 -28.42 7.02
C ARG A 246 -2.27 -28.82 5.79
N GLY A 247 -0.93 -28.74 5.85
CA GLY A 247 -0.05 -29.06 4.72
C GLY A 247 -0.07 -28.01 3.60
N GLU A 248 -0.50 -26.78 3.90
CA GLU A 248 -0.61 -25.71 2.90
C GLU A 248 0.70 -24.89 2.72
N GLY A 249 1.80 -25.36 3.32
CA GLY A 249 3.12 -24.69 3.35
C GLY A 249 3.31 -23.72 4.52
N LYS A 250 4.57 -23.39 4.79
CA LYS A 250 4.99 -22.41 5.81
C LYS A 250 5.23 -21.04 5.16
N ALA A 251 4.70 -19.97 5.77
CA ALA A 251 5.22 -18.63 5.54
C ALA A 251 6.42 -18.40 6.47
N GLU A 252 7.59 -18.07 5.93
CA GLU A 252 8.80 -17.77 6.71
C GLU A 252 8.72 -16.40 7.37
N ILE A 253 7.90 -15.49 6.82
CA ILE A 253 7.64 -14.16 7.36
C ILE A 253 6.15 -14.02 7.64
N ILE A 254 5.82 -13.50 8.83
CA ILE A 254 4.46 -13.17 9.24
C ILE A 254 4.37 -11.71 9.68
N GLY A 255 3.19 -11.09 9.58
CA GLY A 255 2.94 -9.81 10.25
C GLY A 255 2.12 -8.84 9.41
N THR A 256 2.43 -7.55 9.53
CA THR A 256 1.53 -6.50 9.04
C THR A 256 2.26 -5.29 8.45
N LYS A 257 1.53 -4.54 7.61
CA LYS A 257 1.94 -3.22 7.13
C LYS A 257 1.37 -2.15 8.04
N TRP A 258 2.20 -1.18 8.40
CA TRP A 258 1.79 0.01 9.15
C TRP A 258 1.96 1.27 8.29
N LYS A 259 0.86 2.00 8.06
CA LYS A 259 0.90 3.35 7.48
C LYS A 259 1.13 4.40 8.58
N PRO A 260 2.30 5.06 8.61
CA PRO A 260 2.66 5.92 9.73
C PRO A 260 2.14 7.35 9.50
N PHE A 261 0.84 7.59 9.62
CA PHE A 261 0.34 8.96 9.60
C PHE A 261 0.74 9.66 10.89
N LEU A 262 1.36 10.84 10.86
CA LEU A 262 1.99 11.45 12.05
C LEU A 262 1.04 11.55 13.25
N LYS A 263 -0.23 11.95 13.04
CA LYS A 263 -1.25 11.99 14.10
C LYS A 263 -1.54 10.60 14.71
N ALA A 264 -1.66 9.58 13.87
CA ALA A 264 -1.85 8.20 14.31
C ALA A 264 -0.58 7.66 14.99
N PHE A 265 0.60 7.92 14.43
CA PHE A 265 1.88 7.43 14.95
C PHE A 265 2.26 8.06 16.30
N ASN A 266 1.82 9.30 16.53
CA ASN A 266 1.98 9.99 17.81
C ASN A 266 0.88 9.65 18.84
N HIS A 267 -0.11 8.84 18.46
CA HIS A 267 -1.14 8.36 19.38
C HIS A 267 -0.50 7.55 20.51
N THR A 268 -1.05 7.66 21.73
CA THR A 268 -0.52 6.98 22.92
C THR A 268 -0.35 5.48 22.68
N LYS A 269 -1.36 4.81 22.12
CA LYS A 269 -1.30 3.36 21.83
C LYS A 269 -0.21 3.02 20.79
N SER A 270 -0.01 3.87 19.78
CA SER A 270 1.08 3.64 18.81
C SER A 270 2.45 3.78 19.45
N ARG A 271 2.64 4.76 20.34
CA ARG A 271 3.90 4.93 21.06
C ARG A 271 4.19 3.77 22.01
N GLU A 272 3.20 3.31 22.77
CA GLU A 272 3.33 2.11 23.62
C GLU A 272 3.72 0.87 22.80
N ALA A 273 3.12 0.69 21.62
CA ALA A 273 3.50 -0.40 20.72
C ALA A 273 4.95 -0.28 20.22
N LEU A 274 5.40 0.94 19.87
CA LEU A 274 6.78 1.19 19.44
C LEU A 274 7.80 1.00 20.58
N GLU A 275 7.48 1.44 21.79
CA GLU A 275 8.30 1.22 22.99
C GLU A 275 8.46 -0.28 23.28
N TRP A 276 7.39 -1.07 23.11
CA TRP A 276 7.47 -2.52 23.19
C TRP A 276 8.34 -3.12 22.08
N LEU A 277 8.18 -2.67 20.83
CA LEU A 277 9.02 -3.11 19.71
C LEU A 277 10.51 -2.82 19.96
N ALA A 278 10.84 -1.70 20.59
CA ALA A 278 12.23 -1.36 20.92
C ALA A 278 12.89 -2.37 21.87
N GLY A 279 12.11 -2.96 22.78
CA GLY A 279 12.57 -4.01 23.70
C GLY A 279 12.47 -5.44 23.15
N ASN A 280 11.93 -5.64 21.94
CA ASN A 280 11.64 -6.97 21.40
C ASN A 280 12.45 -7.26 20.13
N PRO A 281 13.62 -7.90 20.23
CA PRO A 281 14.51 -8.13 19.10
C PRO A 281 14.02 -9.20 18.11
N TYR A 282 13.00 -9.97 18.48
CA TYR A 282 12.43 -11.03 17.64
C TYR A 282 11.53 -10.46 16.56
N ILE A 283 10.93 -9.28 16.80
CA ILE A 283 10.10 -8.58 15.83
C ILE A 283 10.96 -7.63 15.00
N LYS A 284 10.90 -7.79 13.68
CA LYS A 284 11.72 -7.01 12.74
C LYS A 284 10.91 -5.84 12.20
N VAL A 285 11.45 -4.63 12.34
CA VAL A 285 10.82 -3.42 11.80
C VAL A 285 11.55 -2.99 10.54
N ILE A 286 10.80 -2.85 9.43
CA ILE A 286 11.34 -2.34 8.17
C ILE A 286 10.64 -1.02 7.89
N PHE A 287 11.41 0.04 7.68
CA PHE A 287 10.89 1.34 7.26
C PHE A 287 11.20 1.58 5.78
N ASN A 288 10.18 1.49 4.94
CA ASN A 288 10.29 1.65 3.49
C ASN A 288 9.87 3.07 3.05
N GLU A 289 10.86 3.83 2.59
CA GLU A 289 10.71 5.16 2.04
C GLU A 289 10.75 5.16 0.51
N ARG A 290 10.18 6.21 -0.08
CA ARG A 290 10.20 6.47 -1.52
C ARG A 290 10.45 7.96 -1.72
N ASN A 291 11.06 8.34 -2.83
CA ASN A 291 11.22 9.75 -3.20
C ASN A 291 9.87 10.48 -3.13
N PHE A 292 9.80 11.57 -2.35
CA PHE A 292 8.53 12.25 -2.07
C PHE A 292 7.93 12.96 -3.28
N LEU A 293 8.73 13.31 -4.29
CA LEU A 293 8.18 13.83 -5.55
C LEU A 293 7.39 12.73 -6.27
N ASP A 294 7.90 11.50 -6.29
CA ASP A 294 7.21 10.37 -6.90
C ASP A 294 5.96 9.95 -6.11
N VAL A 295 6.03 10.02 -4.78
CA VAL A 295 4.84 9.83 -3.93
C VAL A 295 3.79 10.89 -4.23
N SER A 296 4.18 12.16 -4.34
CA SER A 296 3.28 13.29 -4.63
C SER A 296 2.61 13.14 -6.00
N ILE A 297 3.39 12.87 -7.05
CA ILE A 297 2.88 12.61 -8.40
C ILE A 297 1.93 11.41 -8.39
N SER A 298 2.31 10.32 -7.71
CA SER A 298 1.47 9.12 -7.62
C SER A 298 0.16 9.40 -6.88
N ARG A 299 0.18 10.20 -5.81
CA ARG A 299 -1.03 10.62 -5.09
C ARG A 299 -1.94 11.43 -5.99
N TYR A 300 -1.41 12.44 -6.69
CA TYR A 300 -2.19 13.25 -7.62
C TYR A 300 -2.88 12.40 -8.69
N LYS A 301 -2.13 11.47 -9.31
CA LYS A 301 -2.67 10.51 -10.28
C LYS A 301 -3.89 9.77 -9.73
N HIS A 302 -3.79 9.14 -8.56
CA HIS A 302 -4.92 8.36 -8.00
C HIS A 302 -6.10 9.22 -7.53
N LEU A 303 -5.89 10.51 -7.28
CA LEU A 303 -6.97 11.43 -6.93
C LEU A 303 -7.73 11.96 -8.15
N HIS A 304 -7.09 12.03 -9.32
CA HIS A 304 -7.64 12.71 -10.50
C HIS A 304 -7.85 11.77 -11.69
N THR A 305 -7.52 10.49 -11.54
CA THR A 305 -7.69 9.47 -12.58
C THR A 305 -8.32 8.23 -11.97
N ASN A 306 -8.98 7.42 -12.80
CA ASN A 306 -9.52 6.12 -12.39
C ASN A 306 -8.46 5.02 -12.39
N ALA A 307 -7.19 5.38 -12.19
CA ALA A 307 -6.10 4.43 -12.25
C ALA A 307 -6.10 3.50 -11.03
N PRO A 308 -6.11 2.16 -11.23
CA PRO A 308 -6.21 1.21 -10.13
C PRO A 308 -5.02 1.33 -9.18
N ALA A 309 -5.22 1.05 -7.89
CA ALA A 309 -4.16 1.20 -6.90
C ALA A 309 -2.98 0.23 -7.11
N HIS A 310 -3.24 -0.92 -7.74
CA HIS A 310 -2.30 -2.01 -8.00
C HIS A 310 -2.38 -2.44 -9.47
N CYS A 311 -1.27 -2.89 -10.02
CA CYS A 311 -1.23 -3.49 -11.36
C CYS A 311 -0.81 -4.94 -11.33
N TYR A 312 -1.56 -5.77 -12.07
CA TYR A 312 -1.37 -7.21 -12.19
C TYR A 312 -1.05 -7.63 -13.65
N GLY A 313 -0.29 -6.80 -14.38
CA GLY A 313 0.13 -7.11 -15.75
C GLY A 313 0.55 -5.87 -16.54
N GLU A 314 1.17 -6.10 -17.69
CA GLU A 314 1.75 -5.06 -18.55
C GLU A 314 0.71 -4.06 -19.07
N GLN A 315 -0.49 -4.52 -19.45
CA GLN A 315 -1.57 -3.65 -19.92
C GLN A 315 -1.96 -2.58 -18.87
N CYS A 316 -1.94 -2.96 -17.60
CA CYS A 316 -2.19 -2.04 -16.50
C CYS A 316 -1.07 -1.01 -16.37
N ILE A 317 0.20 -1.44 -16.51
CA ILE A 317 1.36 -0.54 -16.49
C ILE A 317 1.25 0.50 -17.61
N GLU A 318 0.95 0.06 -18.84
CA GLU A 318 0.79 0.96 -19.99
C GLU A 318 -0.38 1.93 -19.79
N TYR A 319 -1.49 1.46 -19.23
CA TYR A 319 -2.59 2.34 -18.84
C TYR A 319 -2.15 3.41 -17.83
N HIS A 320 -1.40 3.04 -16.79
CA HIS A 320 -0.85 4.02 -15.83
C HIS A 320 0.10 5.03 -16.47
N LYS A 321 0.97 4.59 -17.39
CA LYS A 321 1.88 5.47 -18.14
C LYS A 321 1.09 6.48 -18.97
N MET A 322 0.07 6.02 -19.68
CA MET A 322 -0.81 6.90 -20.46
C MET A 322 -1.53 7.93 -19.58
N GLN A 323 -2.09 7.51 -18.44
CA GLN A 323 -2.76 8.42 -17.53
C GLN A 323 -1.80 9.49 -17.01
N LEU A 324 -0.58 9.11 -16.62
CA LEU A 324 0.44 10.06 -16.14
C LEU A 324 0.88 11.06 -17.22
N LYS A 325 1.12 10.59 -18.45
CA LYS A 325 1.54 11.45 -19.57
C LYS A 325 0.54 12.56 -19.86
N ASN A 326 -0.75 12.25 -19.70
CA ASN A 326 -1.85 13.19 -19.91
C ASN A 326 -2.20 14.01 -18.66
N THR A 327 -1.53 13.78 -17.54
CA THR A 327 -1.79 14.48 -16.28
C THR A 327 -0.87 15.69 -16.14
N THR A 328 -1.46 16.87 -15.95
CA THR A 328 -0.75 18.07 -15.52
C THR A 328 -0.87 18.19 -14.00
N VAL A 329 0.25 18.07 -13.29
CA VAL A 329 0.25 18.18 -11.81
C VAL A 329 0.51 19.63 -11.40
N PRO A 330 -0.37 20.28 -10.62
CA PRO A 330 -0.14 21.63 -10.15
C PRO A 330 1.12 21.73 -9.29
N VAL A 331 1.98 22.72 -9.57
CA VAL A 331 3.22 22.94 -8.81
C VAL A 331 2.94 23.24 -7.34
N GLY A 332 1.87 23.98 -7.03
CA GLY A 332 1.44 24.25 -5.65
C GLY A 332 1.17 22.95 -4.89
N PHE A 333 0.38 22.06 -5.48
CA PHE A 333 0.10 20.73 -4.91
C PHE A 333 1.39 19.93 -4.62
N ILE A 334 2.36 19.95 -5.53
CA ILE A 334 3.65 19.27 -5.32
C ILE A 334 4.38 19.86 -4.11
N ARG A 335 4.52 21.18 -4.02
CA ARG A 335 5.23 21.83 -2.91
C ARG A 335 4.56 21.53 -1.56
N ASP A 336 3.24 21.66 -1.49
CA ASP A 336 2.49 21.41 -0.26
C ASP A 336 2.60 19.94 0.18
N THR A 337 2.53 19.01 -0.78
CA THR A 337 2.66 17.58 -0.50
C THR A 337 4.09 17.20 -0.10
N LEU A 338 5.10 17.80 -0.71
CA LEU A 338 6.51 17.58 -0.33
C LEU A 338 6.78 18.05 1.10
N ALA A 339 6.34 19.27 1.46
CA ALA A 339 6.47 19.80 2.81
C ALA A 339 5.84 18.86 3.86
N LEU A 340 4.61 18.40 3.57
CA LEU A 340 3.90 17.47 4.45
C LEU A 340 4.62 16.12 4.56
N LEU A 341 5.10 15.55 3.45
CA LEU A 341 5.79 14.26 3.44
C LEU A 341 7.12 14.32 4.19
N GLU A 342 7.89 15.40 4.03
CA GLU A 342 9.12 15.64 4.80
C GLU A 342 8.83 15.71 6.30
N MET A 343 7.89 16.57 6.70
CA MET A 343 7.50 16.69 8.11
C MET A 343 7.08 15.35 8.69
N GLN A 344 6.29 14.57 7.95
CA GLN A 344 5.87 13.25 8.40
C GLN A 344 7.06 12.30 8.53
N ALA A 345 7.93 12.22 7.53
CA ALA A 345 9.09 11.33 7.53
C ALA A 345 10.08 11.65 8.63
N ASP A 346 10.42 12.93 8.80
CA ASP A 346 11.30 13.38 9.88
C ASP A 346 10.66 13.10 11.25
N GLY A 347 9.36 13.32 11.39
CA GLY A 347 8.62 13.01 12.61
C GLY A 347 8.62 11.51 12.95
N ILE A 348 8.40 10.64 11.96
CA ILE A 348 8.38 9.18 12.15
C ILE A 348 9.78 8.66 12.45
N GLN A 349 10.78 9.08 11.67
CA GLN A 349 12.18 8.74 11.89
C GLN A 349 12.62 9.18 13.29
N GLY A 350 12.31 10.42 13.66
CA GLY A 350 12.59 10.96 14.99
C GLY A 350 11.92 10.17 16.11
N ILE A 351 10.68 9.68 15.93
CA ILE A 351 10.02 8.80 16.91
C ILE A 351 10.71 7.44 17.02
N LEU A 352 11.05 6.81 15.88
CA LEU A 352 11.76 5.52 15.88
C LEU A 352 13.12 5.63 16.57
N GLU A 353 13.86 6.70 16.33
CA GLU A 353 15.15 7.00 16.97
C GLU A 353 15.00 7.36 18.45
N GLU A 354 14.03 8.22 18.81
CA GLU A 354 13.74 8.60 20.19
C GLU A 354 13.45 7.36 21.05
N LEU A 355 12.64 6.45 20.51
CA LEU A 355 12.23 5.22 21.18
C LEU A 355 13.24 4.08 21.00
N LYS A 356 14.32 4.31 20.24
CA LYS A 356 15.37 3.32 19.94
C LYS A 356 14.83 2.02 19.33
N VAL A 357 13.81 2.12 18.48
CA VAL A 357 13.25 0.96 17.77
C VAL A 357 14.27 0.46 16.75
N PRO A 358 14.83 -0.76 16.89
CA PRO A 358 15.74 -1.31 15.88
C PRO A 358 14.98 -1.52 14.57
N HIS A 359 15.41 -0.86 13.49
CA HIS A 359 14.74 -0.96 12.20
C HIS A 359 15.73 -0.92 11.03
N LEU A 360 15.36 -1.59 9.94
CA LEU A 360 16.05 -1.46 8.67
C LEU A 360 15.32 -0.42 7.81
N LYS A 361 16.02 0.67 7.49
CA LYS A 361 15.55 1.66 6.52
C LYS A 361 15.89 1.21 5.10
N VAL A 362 14.88 1.16 4.23
CA VAL A 362 15.05 0.78 2.81
C VAL A 362 14.45 1.83 1.89
N LEU A 363 15.03 1.96 0.71
CA LEU A 363 14.56 2.88 -0.32
C LEU A 363 13.89 2.11 -1.44
N TYR A 364 12.65 2.47 -1.76
CA TYR A 364 11.87 1.94 -2.87
C TYR A 364 12.69 1.92 -4.15
N GLU A 365 13.40 3.00 -4.48
CA GLU A 365 14.12 3.10 -5.74
C GLU A 365 15.25 2.07 -5.83
N ARG A 366 15.89 1.74 -4.70
CA ARG A 366 16.91 0.71 -4.62
C ARG A 366 16.31 -0.70 -4.65
N LEU A 367 15.07 -0.89 -4.21
CA LEU A 367 14.38 -2.18 -4.31
C LEU A 367 13.97 -2.50 -5.76
N TYR A 368 13.59 -1.51 -6.57
CA TYR A 368 12.96 -1.78 -7.86
C TYR A 368 13.77 -1.34 -9.09
N TYR A 369 14.63 -0.33 -8.94
CA TYR A 369 15.42 0.25 -10.06
C TYR A 369 16.91 0.08 -9.94
N ALA A 370 17.40 -0.50 -8.85
CA ALA A 370 18.79 -0.92 -8.78
C ALA A 370 19.08 -2.01 -9.82
N ARG A 371 20.33 -2.05 -10.29
CA ARG A 371 20.81 -3.15 -11.14
C ARG A 371 21.03 -4.43 -10.34
N ARG A 372 21.28 -4.31 -9.05
CA ARG A 372 21.61 -5.39 -8.12
C ARG A 372 20.54 -5.50 -7.05
N ALA A 373 20.29 -6.71 -6.55
CA ALA A 373 19.32 -6.96 -5.50
C ALA A 373 19.91 -6.76 -4.08
N ASP A 374 20.92 -5.89 -3.92
CA ASP A 374 21.63 -5.73 -2.64
C ASP A 374 20.68 -5.27 -1.53
N GLN A 375 19.80 -4.29 -1.80
CA GLN A 375 18.80 -3.81 -0.84
C GLN A 375 17.80 -4.91 -0.42
N TRP A 376 17.49 -5.86 -1.31
CA TRP A 376 16.67 -7.03 -0.97
C TRP A 376 17.45 -8.01 -0.10
N MET A 377 18.71 -8.26 -0.40
CA MET A 377 19.57 -9.10 0.44
C MET A 377 19.78 -8.48 1.83
N ASP A 378 19.84 -7.14 1.95
CA ASP A 378 19.86 -6.45 3.24
C ASP A 378 18.60 -6.74 4.07
N ILE A 379 17.43 -6.74 3.43
CA ILE A 379 16.16 -7.14 4.07
C ILE A 379 16.26 -8.57 4.60
N PHE A 380 16.65 -9.54 3.77
CA PHE A 380 16.69 -10.94 4.20
C PHE A 380 17.75 -11.21 5.27
N ARG A 381 18.90 -10.53 5.23
CA ARG A 381 19.90 -10.58 6.31
C ARG A 381 19.36 -10.00 7.61
N PHE A 382 18.65 -8.88 7.54
CA PHE A 382 18.06 -8.24 8.71
C PHE A 382 16.94 -9.08 9.34
N VAL A 383 16.09 -9.67 8.50
CA VAL A 383 14.97 -10.50 8.97
C VAL A 383 15.46 -11.86 9.46
N GLY A 384 16.49 -12.43 8.83
CA GLY A 384 17.07 -13.73 9.18
C GLY A 384 16.51 -14.92 8.41
N VAL A 385 15.62 -14.70 7.43
CA VAL A 385 15.05 -15.73 6.55
C VAL A 385 15.05 -15.26 5.09
N GLY A 386 15.00 -16.19 4.13
CA GLY A 386 15.01 -15.92 2.70
C GLY A 386 16.42 -15.82 2.06
N PRO A 387 16.52 -15.40 0.79
CA PRO A 387 17.76 -15.42 0.03
C PRO A 387 18.71 -14.26 0.39
N MET A 388 19.67 -14.54 1.28
CA MET A 388 20.64 -13.55 1.77
C MET A 388 21.85 -13.31 0.85
N ILE A 389 22.12 -14.23 -0.08
CA ILE A 389 23.26 -14.22 -1.00
C ILE A 389 22.79 -14.68 -2.38
N GLY A 390 23.38 -14.11 -3.45
CA GLY A 390 23.16 -14.57 -4.82
C GLY A 390 21.77 -14.23 -5.39
N LEU A 391 20.97 -13.43 -4.67
CA LEU A 391 19.70 -12.94 -5.19
C LEU A 391 19.95 -11.97 -6.36
N THR A 392 19.25 -12.16 -7.47
CA THR A 392 19.30 -11.29 -8.65
C THR A 392 18.00 -10.50 -8.78
N MET A 393 18.04 -9.36 -9.47
CA MET A 393 16.82 -8.59 -9.77
C MET A 393 15.86 -9.35 -10.69
N GLU A 394 16.36 -10.29 -11.49
CA GLU A 394 15.52 -11.18 -12.28
C GLU A 394 14.70 -12.12 -11.39
N HIS A 395 15.34 -12.74 -10.39
CA HIS A 395 14.64 -13.55 -9.40
C HIS A 395 13.62 -12.73 -8.59
N VAL A 396 13.97 -11.50 -8.20
CA VAL A 396 13.02 -10.59 -7.52
C VAL A 396 11.79 -10.36 -8.40
N ARG A 397 11.98 -9.99 -9.67
CA ARG A 397 10.87 -9.72 -10.61
C ARG A 397 10.01 -10.95 -10.87
N ALA A 398 10.60 -12.15 -10.91
CA ALA A 398 9.85 -13.40 -11.07
C ALA A 398 8.90 -13.68 -9.89
N HIS A 399 9.16 -13.14 -8.70
CA HIS A 399 8.33 -13.31 -7.50
C HIS A 399 7.39 -12.11 -7.25
N MET A 400 7.47 -11.07 -8.08
CA MET A 400 6.54 -9.94 -8.06
C MET A 400 5.25 -10.33 -8.78
N THR A 401 4.15 -10.39 -8.05
CA THR A 401 2.79 -10.58 -8.61
C THR A 401 2.12 -9.24 -8.96
N GLN A 402 2.61 -8.16 -8.34
CA GLN A 402 2.23 -6.78 -8.63
C GLN A 402 3.39 -6.09 -9.34
N PHE A 403 3.07 -5.13 -10.21
CA PHE A 403 4.07 -4.37 -10.94
C PHE A 403 4.21 -2.94 -10.42
N ALA A 404 5.44 -2.43 -10.42
CA ALA A 404 5.71 -1.02 -10.20
C ALA A 404 5.10 -0.20 -11.34
N THR A 405 4.27 0.80 -11.01
CA THR A 405 3.52 1.60 -11.99
C THR A 405 4.14 2.97 -12.28
N HIS A 406 5.44 3.12 -12.03
CA HIS A 406 6.16 4.35 -12.38
C HIS A 406 7.34 4.06 -13.27
N ASP A 407 7.69 5.12 -13.99
CA ASP A 407 8.76 5.16 -14.94
C ASP A 407 10.07 5.60 -14.27
N ASP A 408 11.19 5.15 -14.84
CA ASP A 408 12.54 5.56 -14.42
C ASP A 408 12.78 7.03 -14.78
N ASP A 409 12.14 7.50 -15.85
CA ASP A 409 12.23 8.88 -16.32
C ASP A 409 10.92 9.66 -16.09
N ARG A 410 10.93 10.50 -15.05
CA ARG A 410 9.80 11.38 -14.71
C ARG A 410 9.44 12.35 -15.84
N SER A 411 10.42 12.71 -16.68
CA SER A 411 10.19 13.64 -17.80
C SER A 411 9.39 13.00 -18.93
N GLU A 412 9.46 11.68 -19.06
CA GLU A 412 8.60 10.92 -19.97
C GLU A 412 7.26 10.59 -19.32
N ALA A 413 7.21 10.49 -17.99
CA ALA A 413 6.01 10.09 -17.27
C ALA A 413 4.99 11.23 -17.08
N VAL A 414 5.40 12.45 -16.76
CA VAL A 414 4.47 13.53 -16.35
C VAL A 414 4.42 14.66 -17.38
N GLY A 415 3.23 14.97 -17.89
CA GLY A 415 3.04 15.90 -19.00
C GLY A 415 3.62 17.31 -18.79
N ASN A 416 3.71 17.78 -17.55
CA ASN A 416 4.31 19.07 -17.20
C ASN A 416 5.57 18.96 -16.32
N PHE A 417 6.31 17.85 -16.37
CA PHE A 417 7.48 17.63 -15.49
C PHE A 417 8.53 18.74 -15.59
N LEU A 418 8.77 19.31 -16.79
CA LEU A 418 9.73 20.41 -16.96
C LEU A 418 9.35 21.66 -16.14
N GLN A 419 8.05 21.94 -16.00
CA GLN A 419 7.56 23.04 -15.17
C GLN A 419 7.77 22.75 -13.69
N ILE A 420 7.46 21.52 -13.25
CA ILE A 420 7.72 21.05 -11.87
C ILE A 420 9.21 21.17 -11.56
N ARG A 421 10.07 20.64 -12.44
CA ARG A 421 11.52 20.71 -12.31
C ARG A 421 12.00 22.16 -12.19
N LYS A 422 11.53 23.05 -13.06
CA LYS A 422 11.89 24.48 -13.02
C LYS A 422 11.48 25.12 -11.69
N ALA A 423 10.32 24.76 -11.15
CA ALA A 423 9.79 25.33 -9.92
C ALA A 423 10.44 24.81 -8.64
N LEU A 424 10.92 23.57 -8.64
CA LEU A 424 11.61 22.97 -7.47
C LEU A 424 13.12 23.18 -7.49
N ARG A 425 13.69 23.59 -8.64
CA ARG A 425 15.12 23.85 -8.73
C ARG A 425 15.50 25.05 -7.85
N HIS A 426 16.62 24.93 -7.15
CA HIS A 426 17.13 25.95 -6.23
C HIS A 426 16.20 26.26 -5.04
N THR A 427 15.29 25.34 -4.70
CA THR A 427 14.58 25.35 -3.43
C THR A 427 15.09 24.20 -2.54
N GLU A 428 14.59 24.11 -1.31
CA GLU A 428 14.82 22.99 -0.39
C GLU A 428 14.42 21.61 -0.99
N TYR A 429 13.54 21.61 -1.99
CA TYR A 429 13.03 20.40 -2.64
C TYR A 429 13.85 19.93 -3.86
N ASP A 430 14.92 20.64 -4.24
CA ASP A 430 15.78 20.26 -5.38
C ASP A 430 16.34 18.82 -5.23
N LYS A 431 16.58 18.38 -3.99
CA LYS A 431 17.05 17.02 -3.67
C LYS A 431 16.14 15.92 -4.22
N TYR A 432 14.83 16.17 -4.37
CA TYR A 432 13.88 15.18 -4.90
C TYR A 432 13.90 15.07 -6.43
N LEU A 433 14.45 16.05 -7.14
CA LEU A 433 14.56 16.02 -8.60
C LEU A 433 15.57 14.97 -9.09
N ARG A 434 16.53 14.59 -8.24
CA ARG A 434 17.58 13.64 -8.60
C ARG A 434 17.02 12.22 -8.60
N PRO A 435 17.37 11.38 -9.59
CA PRO A 435 17.15 9.94 -9.49
C PRO A 435 17.97 9.39 -8.32
N VAL A 436 17.35 8.59 -7.47
CA VAL A 436 18.02 7.99 -6.29
C VAL A 436 19.04 6.93 -6.72
N VAL A 437 18.78 6.22 -7.82
CA VAL A 437 19.70 5.26 -8.40
C VAL A 437 20.43 5.93 -9.56
N ARG A 438 21.66 6.43 -9.32
CA ARG A 438 22.52 6.89 -10.42
C ARG A 438 22.87 5.69 -11.30
N LYS A 439 22.63 5.80 -12.62
CA LYS A 439 22.91 4.74 -13.62
C LYS A 439 24.39 4.35 -13.77
N ASN A 440 25.33 4.94 -13.01
CA ASN A 440 26.76 4.84 -13.27
C ASN A 440 27.56 4.29 -12.09
N ASN A 441 27.60 2.96 -11.99
CA ASN A 441 28.69 2.23 -11.35
C ASN A 441 29.97 2.36 -12.20
N LYS A 442 30.70 3.47 -12.07
CA LYS A 442 32.14 3.39 -12.30
C LYS A 442 33.04 4.07 -11.27
N GLU A 443 32.61 5.10 -10.50
CA GLU A 443 33.64 5.86 -9.75
C GLU A 443 33.31 6.40 -8.34
N GLU A 444 32.07 6.44 -7.85
CA GLU A 444 31.79 7.23 -6.62
C GLU A 444 31.65 6.43 -5.30
N ASP A 445 31.81 5.11 -5.29
CA ASP A 445 31.70 4.31 -4.05
C ASP A 445 33.04 4.08 -3.32
N ARG A 446 33.98 5.04 -3.43
CA ARG A 446 35.12 5.17 -2.51
C ARG A 446 34.87 6.26 -1.47
N GLY A 447 33.68 6.25 -0.87
CA GLY A 447 33.36 7.07 0.29
C GLY A 447 34.21 6.66 1.48
N GLU A 448 34.98 7.61 1.98
CA GLU A 448 35.75 7.58 3.23
C GLU A 448 34.99 6.92 4.38
N ILE A 449 35.63 5.94 4.99
CA ILE A 449 35.34 5.58 6.38
C ILE A 449 35.91 6.71 7.22
N VAL A 450 35.07 7.64 7.64
CA VAL A 450 35.38 8.51 8.77
C VAL A 450 35.23 7.63 10.02
N LEU A 451 36.37 7.15 10.51
CA LEU A 451 36.48 6.65 11.88
C LEU A 451 36.69 7.87 12.78
N ASP A 452 35.72 8.15 13.64
CA ASP A 452 35.96 8.92 14.87
C ASP A 452 36.57 8.00 15.94
#